data_AF-A0A2E3C8F5-F1
#
_entry.id   AF-A0A2E3C8F5-F1
#
_cell.length_a   1.000
_cell.length_b   1.000
_cell.length_c   1.000
_cell.angle_alpha   90.00
_cell.angle_beta   90.00
_cell.angle_gamma   90.00
#
_symmetry.space_group_name_H-M   'P 1'
#
loop_
_entity.id
_entity.type
_entity.pdbx_description
1 polymer ?
#
loop_
_entity_poly.entity_id
_entity_poly.type
_entity_poly.pdbx_seq_one_letter_code
_entity_poly.pdbx_strand_id
1 'polypeptide(L)' 'GIEARGLDENLELIVDRTPIRNHLAQTTPELIVRRLAARAQGPSASIFSTLIKRFKD' A
#
# COMPACT_ATOMS: atom_id res chain seq x y z
N GLY A 1 7.85 -0.18 15.25
CA GLY A 1 7.60 0.35 13.89
C GLY A 1 6.22 0.99 13.82
N ILE A 2 5.88 1.58 12.68
CA ILE A 2 4.51 1.99 12.31
C ILE A 2 3.97 0.87 11.41
N GLU A 3 2.80 0.34 11.74
CA GLU A 3 2.22 -0.79 10.99
C GLU A 3 1.08 -0.33 10.09
N ALA A 4 1.13 -0.72 8.82
CA ALA A 4 0.04 -0.48 7.89
C ALA A 4 -1.04 -1.56 8.03
N ARG A 5 -2.29 -1.12 8.24
CA ARG A 5 -3.45 -2.02 8.45
C ARG A 5 -4.35 -2.17 7.23
N GLY A 6 -4.35 -1.20 6.34
CA GLY A 6 -5.27 -1.20 5.19
C GLY A 6 -5.32 0.14 4.46
N LEU A 7 -6.25 0.23 3.50
CA LEU A 7 -6.67 1.48 2.89
C LEU A 7 -8.10 1.79 3.34
N ASP A 8 -8.41 3.06 3.56
CA ASP A 8 -9.78 3.52 3.77
C ASP A 8 -10.54 3.69 2.45
N GLU A 9 -11.79 4.16 2.54
CA GLU A 9 -12.67 4.42 1.39
C GLU A 9 -12.10 5.47 0.41
N ASN A 10 -11.23 6.36 0.90
CA ASN A 10 -10.56 7.39 0.10
C ASN A 10 -9.20 6.94 -0.43
N LEU A 11 -8.87 5.66 -0.24
CA LEU A 11 -7.59 5.04 -0.59
C LEU A 11 -6.41 5.65 0.19
N GLU A 12 -6.67 6.21 1.37
CA GLU A 12 -5.65 6.67 2.30
C GLU A 12 -5.18 5.52 3.19
N LEU A 13 -3.89 5.56 3.56
CA LEU A 13 -3.27 4.47 4.32
C LEU A 13 -3.68 4.54 5.79
N ILE A 14 -4.31 3.47 6.27
CA ILE A 14 -4.63 3.29 7.68
C ILE A 14 -3.39 2.72 8.37
N VAL A 15 -2.82 3.49 9.30
CA VAL A 15 -1.63 3.10 10.06
C VAL A 15 -1.91 3.03 11.56
N ASP A 16 -1.32 2.06 12.23
CA ASP A 16 -1.15 2.07 13.68
C ASP A 16 0.13 2.83 14.02
N ARG A 17 -0.02 3.92 14.76
CA ARG A 17 1.09 4.82 15.13
C ARG A 17 1.68 4.48 16.49
N THR A 18 1.22 3.41 17.13
CA THR A 18 1.77 2.94 18.40
C THR A 18 3.17 2.36 18.16
N PRO A 19 4.24 2.95 18.71
CA PRO A 19 5.59 2.46 18.47
C PRO A 19 5.79 1.09 19.13
N ILE A 20 5.99 0.05 18.33
CA ILE A 20 6.34 -1.29 18.84
C ILE A 20 7.87 -1.38 18.98
N ARG A 21 8.35 -1.65 20.21
CA ARG A 21 9.77 -1.88 20.51
C ARG A 21 10.28 -3.11 19.78
N ASN A 22 11.53 -3.04 19.31
CA ASN A 22 12.20 -4.13 18.57
C ASN A 22 11.44 -4.64 17.32
N HIS A 23 10.54 -3.82 16.78
CA HIS A 23 9.76 -4.15 15.59
C HIS A 23 10.12 -3.20 14.45
N LEU A 24 10.68 -3.76 13.37
CA LEU A 24 10.85 -3.02 12.13
C LEU A 24 9.47 -2.76 11.54
N ALA A 25 9.17 -1.50 11.24
CA ALA A 25 7.94 -1.14 10.55
C ALA A 25 7.84 -1.91 9.23
N GLN A 26 6.75 -2.65 9.03
CA GLN A 26 6.47 -3.23 7.72
C GLN A 26 5.51 -2.32 6.96
N THR A 27 6.03 -1.65 5.93
CA THR A 27 5.16 -1.10 4.89
C THR A 27 4.62 -2.26 4.08
N THR A 28 3.31 -2.31 3.84
CA THR A 28 2.70 -3.28 2.92
C THR A 28 2.81 -2.73 1.50
N PRO A 29 3.78 -3.20 0.68
CA PRO A 29 4.01 -2.61 -0.64
C PRO A 29 2.76 -2.75 -1.52
N GLU A 30 2.00 -3.83 -1.35
CA GLU A 30 0.71 -4.05 -2.00
C GLU A 30 -0.29 -2.90 -1.75
N LEU A 31 -0.41 -2.40 -0.50
CA LEU A 31 -1.33 -1.31 -0.17
C LEU A 31 -0.90 0.00 -0.81
N ILE A 32 0.41 0.28 -0.83
CA ILE A 32 0.96 1.47 -1.50
C ILE A 32 0.68 1.41 -3.00
N VAL A 33 0.94 0.26 -3.62
CA VAL A 33 0.72 0.06 -5.06
C VAL A 33 -0.77 0.10 -5.41
N ARG A 34 -1.67 -0.44 -4.57
CA ARG A 34 -3.14 -0.27 -4.72
C ARG A 34 -3.56 1.18 -4.73
N ARG A 35 -3.06 1.98 -3.80
CA ARG A 35 -3.31 3.43 -3.77
C ARG A 35 -2.82 4.11 -5.03
N LEU A 36 -1.59 3.82 -5.47
CA LEU A 36 -1.00 4.39 -6.68
C LEU A 36 -1.79 4.00 -7.93
N ALA A 37 -2.17 2.73 -8.07
CA ALA A 37 -2.96 2.24 -9.19
C ALA A 37 -4.32 2.95 -9.29
N ALA A 38 -4.99 3.16 -8.16
CA ALA A 38 -6.31 3.79 -8.13
C ALA A 38 -6.27 5.31 -8.41
N ARG A 39 -5.12 5.98 -8.25
CA ARG A 39 -4.94 7.42 -8.52
C ARG A 39 -4.20 7.72 -9.82
N ALA A 40 -3.47 6.74 -10.36
CA ALA A 40 -2.70 6.91 -11.57
C ALA A 40 -3.61 7.06 -12.80
N GLN A 41 -3.15 7.86 -13.76
CA GLN A 41 -3.80 8.07 -15.04
C GLN A 41 -2.80 7.79 -16.16
N GLY A 42 -3.30 7.44 -17.34
CA GLY A 42 -2.47 7.16 -18.50
C GLY A 42 -1.55 5.95 -18.32
N PRO A 43 -0.33 5.96 -18.91
CA PRO A 43 0.57 4.80 -18.95
C PRO A 43 0.97 4.26 -17.58
N SER A 44 1.03 5.09 -16.54
CA SER A 44 1.40 4.64 -15.19
C SER A 44 0.35 3.72 -14.55
N ALA A 45 -0.93 3.88 -14.90
CA ALA A 45 -2.00 3.05 -14.35
C ALA A 45 -1.86 1.56 -14.75
N SER A 46 -1.42 1.30 -15.99
CA SER A 46 -1.20 -0.08 -16.47
C SER A 46 -0.03 -0.76 -15.78
N ILE A 47 1.04 0.00 -15.50
CA ILE A 47 2.21 -0.49 -14.76
C ILE A 47 1.81 -0.90 -13.34
N PHE A 48 1.13 -0.02 -12.59
CA PHE A 48 0.71 -0.34 -11.21
C PHE A 48 -0.30 -1.50 -11.16
N SER A 49 -1.22 -1.57 -12.13
CA SER A 49 -2.15 -2.70 -12.27
C SER A 49 -1.42 -4.03 -12.52
N THR A 50 -0.33 -4.00 -13.28
CA THR A 50 0.51 -5.18 -13.52
C THR A 50 1.30 -5.58 -12.27
N LEU A 51 1.80 -4.60 -11.53
CA LEU A 51 2.54 -4.81 -10.29
C LEU A 51 1.65 -5.43 -9.20
N ILE A 52 0.38 -5.01 -9.09
CA ILE A 52 -0.59 -5.61 -8.15
C ILE A 52 -0.81 -7.10 -8.43
N LYS A 53 -0.89 -7.49 -9.70
CA LYS A 53 -1.10 -8.90 -10.06
C LYS A 53 0.03 -9.79 -9.53
N ARG A 54 1.28 -9.29 -9.53
CA ARG A 54 2.46 -10.01 -9.03
C ARG A 54 2.43 -10.32 -7.52
N PHE A 55 1.61 -9.63 -6.74
CA PHE A 55 1.46 -9.90 -5.30
C PHE A 55 0.38 -10.94 -4.99
N LYS A 56 -0.46 -11.31 -5.98
CA LYS A 56 -1.56 -12.28 -5.83
C LYS A 56 -1.19 -13.71 -6.24
N ASP A 57 0.01 -13.90 -6.80
CA ASP A 57 0.60 -15.19 -7.18
C ASP A 57 1.58 -15.67 -6.09
#